data_AF-A0A7C3TKA4-F1
#
_entry.id   AF-A0A7C3TKA4-F1
#
_cell.length_a   1.000
_cell.length_b   1.000
_cell.length_c   1.000
_cell.angle_alpha   90.00
_cell.angle_beta   90.00
_cell.angle_gamma   90.00
#
_symmetry.space_group_name_H-M   'P 1'
#
loop_
_entity.id
_entity.type
_entity.pdbx_description
1 polymer ?
#
loop_
_entity_poly.entity_id
_entity_poly.type
_entity_poly.pdbx_seq_one_letter_code
_entity_poly.pdbx_strand_id
1 'polypeptide(L)'
;MPDKPILLHSHNDYWCKRPLWDAIDYGCNMIEGDIIYMNNKLMLSHSWRPFAFMCYGELEETYLKPIHQYCIDNPQKEMWMYVEYKDSNEKINDILHNLFLNYKIPNLHYTISAQNEKWYHKKRYKTAMKFYTNYKEELQLAWKTTELAQQYEIKKVDLFPESIWHF
;
A
#
# COMPACT_ATOMS: atom_id res chain seq x y z
N MET A 1 3.35 -22.62 19.34
CA MET A 1 3.33 -21.14 19.30
C MET A 1 1.87 -20.75 19.18
N PRO A 2 1.38 -19.68 19.82
CA PRO A 2 0.03 -19.21 19.54
C PRO A 2 -0.09 -18.88 18.06
N ASP A 3 -1.24 -19.17 17.46
CA ASP A 3 -1.50 -18.85 16.06
C ASP A 3 -1.43 -17.34 15.86
N LYS A 4 -0.72 -16.89 14.82
CA LYS A 4 -0.61 -15.47 14.50
C LYS A 4 -1.99 -14.96 14.05
N PRO A 5 -2.37 -13.72 14.40
CA PRO A 5 -3.53 -13.07 13.78
C PRO A 5 -3.37 -13.02 12.26
N ILE A 6 -4.48 -13.15 11.53
CA ILE A 6 -4.50 -13.16 10.07
C ILE A 6 -4.73 -11.74 9.54
N LEU A 7 -3.91 -11.31 8.57
CA LEU A 7 -4.19 -10.17 7.71
C LEU A 7 -4.60 -10.68 6.34
N LEU A 8 -5.80 -10.32 5.91
CA LEU A 8 -6.32 -10.65 4.59
C LEU A 8 -6.02 -9.48 3.65
N HIS A 9 -5.11 -9.75 2.73
CA HIS A 9 -4.45 -8.76 1.89
C HIS A 9 -5.06 -8.75 0.49
N SER A 10 -5.79 -7.67 0.16
CA SER A 10 -6.27 -7.42 -1.20
C SER A 10 -5.11 -6.92 -2.06
N HIS A 11 -4.57 -7.82 -2.87
CA HIS A 11 -3.40 -7.55 -3.71
C HIS A 11 -3.82 -6.87 -5.01
N ASN A 12 -3.05 -5.87 -5.42
CA ASN A 12 -3.37 -5.00 -6.56
C ASN A 12 -4.84 -4.56 -6.60
N ASP A 13 -5.36 -4.16 -5.44
CA ASP A 13 -6.79 -3.87 -5.25
C ASP A 13 -7.33 -2.78 -6.19
N TYR A 14 -6.44 -1.94 -6.72
CA TYR A 14 -6.76 -0.85 -7.66
C TYR A 14 -7.13 -1.37 -9.06
N TRP A 15 -7.04 -2.68 -9.29
CA TRP A 15 -7.58 -3.36 -10.46
C TRP A 15 -9.01 -3.88 -10.28
N CYS A 16 -9.53 -3.87 -9.06
CA CYS A 16 -10.90 -4.24 -8.78
C CYS A 16 -11.87 -3.21 -9.39
N LYS A 17 -13.12 -3.63 -9.60
CA LYS A 17 -14.16 -2.74 -10.14
C LYS A 17 -14.55 -1.66 -9.13
N ARG A 18 -14.58 -2.01 -7.84
CA ARG A 18 -14.76 -1.09 -6.72
C ARG A 18 -13.56 -1.24 -5.78
N PRO A 19 -12.41 -0.60 -6.08
CA PRO A 19 -11.28 -0.58 -5.16
C PRO A 19 -11.73 -0.18 -3.76
N LEU A 20 -11.06 -0.73 -2.75
CA LEU A 20 -11.41 -0.72 -1.33
C LEU A 20 -12.69 -1.49 -0.97
N TRP A 21 -13.79 -1.24 -1.67
CA TRP A 21 -15.10 -1.76 -1.27
C TRP A 21 -15.26 -3.25 -1.55
N ASP A 22 -14.78 -3.74 -2.69
CA ASP A 22 -14.76 -5.18 -2.98
C ASP A 22 -13.90 -5.94 -1.95
N ALA A 23 -12.79 -5.33 -1.50
CA ALA A 23 -11.95 -5.87 -0.46
C ALA A 23 -12.63 -5.89 0.91
N ILE A 24 -13.27 -4.80 1.33
CA ILE A 24 -14.03 -4.73 2.58
C ILE A 24 -15.17 -5.75 2.59
N ASP A 25 -15.94 -5.86 1.49
CA ASP A 25 -17.03 -6.82 1.34
C ASP A 25 -16.53 -8.28 1.47
N TYR A 26 -15.31 -8.55 0.99
CA TYR A 26 -14.64 -9.83 1.13
C TYR A 26 -14.06 -10.09 2.54
N GLY A 27 -13.96 -9.05 3.37
CA GLY A 27 -13.37 -9.12 4.71
C GLY A 27 -11.86 -8.85 4.75
N CYS A 28 -11.28 -8.28 3.69
CA CYS A 28 -9.90 -7.83 3.69
C CYS A 28 -9.71 -6.68 4.68
N ASN A 29 -8.61 -6.73 5.42
CA ASN A 29 -8.19 -5.70 6.37
C ASN A 29 -6.81 -5.13 6.03
N MET A 30 -6.26 -5.49 4.88
CA MET A 30 -5.01 -4.93 4.35
C MET A 30 -5.18 -4.67 2.85
N ILE A 31 -4.99 -3.42 2.43
CA ILE A 31 -5.24 -2.96 1.06
C ILE A 31 -3.94 -2.50 0.43
N GLU A 32 -3.63 -2.98 -0.78
CA GLU A 32 -2.41 -2.63 -1.51
C GLU A 32 -2.59 -1.47 -2.49
N GLY A 33 -1.63 -0.54 -2.44
CA GLY A 33 -1.41 0.48 -3.46
C GLY A 33 0.03 0.46 -3.95
N ASP A 34 0.23 0.05 -5.19
CA ASP A 34 1.51 0.19 -5.89
C ASP A 34 1.68 1.63 -6.36
N ILE A 35 2.75 2.31 -5.96
CA ILE A 35 2.89 3.74 -6.24
C ILE A 35 4.03 4.07 -7.21
N ILE A 36 3.76 5.06 -8.06
CA ILE A 36 4.74 5.79 -8.87
C ILE A 36 4.59 7.30 -8.69
N TYR A 37 5.65 8.06 -8.98
CA TYR A 37 5.59 9.53 -8.97
C TYR A 37 5.21 10.08 -10.35
N MET A 38 4.14 10.88 -10.39
CA MET A 38 3.73 11.59 -11.60
C MET A 38 3.05 12.91 -11.27
N ASN A 39 3.42 13.98 -11.98
CA ASN A 39 2.77 15.29 -11.87
C ASN A 39 2.61 15.78 -10.41
N ASN A 40 3.64 15.54 -9.59
CA ASN A 40 3.66 15.90 -8.17
C ASN A 40 2.64 15.17 -7.29
N LYS A 41 2.21 13.98 -7.71
CA LYS A 41 1.27 13.11 -7.01
C LYS A 41 1.77 11.66 -6.98
N LEU A 42 1.16 10.85 -6.10
CA LEU A 42 1.37 9.40 -6.04
C LEU A 42 0.24 8.71 -6.79
N MET A 43 0.58 8.13 -7.93
CA MET A 43 -0.37 7.42 -8.79
C MET A 43 -0.28 5.91 -8.55
N LEU A 44 -1.41 5.24 -8.64
CA LEU A 44 -1.52 3.79 -8.52
C LEU A 44 -1.14 3.11 -9.85
N SER A 45 -0.06 2.33 -9.86
CA SER A 45 0.42 1.59 -11.04
C SER A 45 1.41 0.49 -10.67
N HIS A 46 1.15 -0.73 -11.13
CA HIS A 46 2.06 -1.87 -11.01
C HIS A 46 3.35 -1.71 -11.83
N SER A 47 3.24 -1.04 -12.98
CA SER A 47 4.33 -0.92 -13.94
C SER A 47 5.05 0.42 -13.81
N TRP A 48 6.37 0.36 -13.85
CA TRP A 48 7.21 1.55 -13.96
C TRP A 48 7.16 2.12 -15.40
N ARG A 49 7.67 3.34 -15.58
CA ARG A 49 7.78 4.00 -16.90
C ARG A 49 8.51 3.09 -17.90
N PRO A 50 8.10 3.05 -19.19
CA PRO A 50 7.21 3.98 -19.90
C PRO A 50 5.71 3.64 -19.85
N PHE A 51 5.29 2.54 -19.23
CA PHE A 51 3.88 2.11 -19.20
C PHE A 51 3.01 2.86 -18.18
N ALA A 52 3.45 4.06 -17.80
CA ALA A 52 2.79 4.87 -16.79
C ALA A 52 1.42 5.42 -17.24
N PHE A 53 1.01 5.19 -18.50
CA PHE A 53 -0.37 5.45 -18.94
C PHE A 53 -1.39 4.49 -18.30
N MET A 54 -0.94 3.37 -17.72
CA MET A 54 -1.79 2.43 -16.96
C MET A 54 -1.88 2.85 -15.48
N CYS A 55 -2.24 4.11 -15.22
CA CYS A 55 -2.52 4.57 -13.86
C CYS A 55 -3.99 4.33 -13.51
N TYR A 56 -4.25 3.89 -12.28
CA TYR A 56 -5.58 3.51 -11.78
C TYR A 56 -6.15 4.51 -10.77
N GLY A 57 -5.61 5.74 -10.78
CA GLY A 57 -6.01 6.83 -9.87
C GLY A 57 -4.89 7.29 -8.95
N GLU A 58 -5.25 8.21 -8.06
CA GLU A 58 -4.34 8.80 -7.07
C GLU A 58 -4.46 8.02 -5.75
N LEU A 59 -3.34 7.75 -5.08
CA LEU A 59 -3.32 7.02 -3.80
C LEU A 59 -4.27 7.63 -2.76
N GLU A 60 -4.30 8.96 -2.68
CA GLU A 60 -5.08 9.72 -1.71
C GLU A 60 -6.59 9.54 -1.92
N GLU A 61 -7.09 9.82 -3.12
CA GLU A 61 -8.52 9.78 -3.43
C GLU A 61 -9.04 8.34 -3.54
N THR A 62 -8.23 7.40 -4.04
CA THR A 62 -8.66 6.00 -4.17
C THR A 62 -8.64 5.27 -2.84
N TYR A 63 -7.68 5.55 -1.94
CA TYR A 63 -7.50 4.76 -0.71
C TYR A 63 -7.46 5.56 0.57
N LEU A 64 -6.55 6.53 0.73
CA LEU A 64 -6.32 7.11 2.06
C LEU A 64 -7.55 7.84 2.60
N LYS A 65 -8.18 8.66 1.77
CA LYS A 65 -9.40 9.37 2.12
C LYS A 65 -10.58 8.43 2.43
N PRO A 66 -10.94 7.46 1.57
CA PRO A 66 -12.06 6.57 1.87
C PRO A 66 -11.77 5.55 2.98
N ILE A 67 -10.53 5.03 3.13
CA ILE A 67 -10.17 4.16 4.26
C ILE A 67 -10.25 4.94 5.57
N HIS A 68 -9.74 6.18 5.61
CA HIS A 68 -9.83 7.02 6.80
C HIS A 68 -11.29 7.26 7.21
N GLN A 69 -12.17 7.58 6.26
CA GLN A 69 -13.59 7.72 6.54
C GLN A 69 -14.21 6.39 7.04
N TYR A 70 -13.89 5.27 6.42
CA TYR A 70 -14.35 3.95 6.86
C TYR A 70 -13.90 3.64 8.30
N CYS A 71 -12.66 3.97 8.67
CA CYS A 71 -12.12 3.79 10.01
C CYS A 71 -12.82 4.70 11.05
N ILE A 72 -13.22 5.92 10.69
CA ILE A 72 -14.05 6.79 11.53
C ILE A 72 -15.43 6.16 11.77
N ASP A 73 -16.06 5.67 10.71
CA ASP A 73 -17.41 5.10 10.78
C ASP A 73 -17.42 3.72 11.48
N ASN A 74 -16.25 3.05 11.54
CA ASN A 74 -16.08 1.72 12.09
C ASN A 74 -14.87 1.66 13.06
N PRO A 75 -14.93 2.33 14.22
CA PRO A 75 -13.79 2.43 15.15
C PRO A 75 -13.32 1.09 15.72
N GLN A 76 -14.15 0.05 15.65
CA GLN A 76 -13.83 -1.34 16.03
C GLN A 76 -13.08 -2.14 14.97
N LYS A 77 -12.92 -1.60 13.76
CA LYS A 77 -12.26 -2.26 12.63
C LYS A 77 -10.85 -1.73 12.48
N GLU A 78 -9.88 -2.64 12.46
CA GLU A 78 -8.47 -2.35 12.18
C GLU A 78 -8.20 -2.51 10.69
N MET A 79 -7.61 -1.50 10.06
CA MET A 79 -7.25 -1.50 8.64
C MET A 79 -5.76 -1.23 8.45
N TRP A 80 -5.18 -1.84 7.42
CA TRP A 80 -3.80 -1.62 6.99
C TRP A 80 -3.76 -1.07 5.57
N MET A 81 -3.14 0.08 5.38
CA MET A 81 -2.74 0.57 4.07
C MET A 81 -1.32 0.07 3.78
N TYR A 82 -1.19 -0.81 2.78
CA TYR A 82 0.08 -1.32 2.29
C TYR A 82 0.51 -0.58 1.02
N VAL A 83 1.63 0.12 1.06
CA VAL A 83 2.19 0.82 -0.10
C VAL A 83 3.47 0.13 -0.59
N GLU A 84 3.46 -0.32 -1.85
CA GLU A 84 4.66 -0.87 -2.50
C GLU A 84 5.25 0.14 -3.48
N TYR A 85 6.56 0.41 -3.33
CA TYR A 85 7.26 1.34 -4.21
C TYR A 85 7.56 0.68 -5.56
N LYS A 86 7.02 1.24 -6.64
CA LYS A 86 7.36 0.86 -8.03
C LYS A 86 8.22 1.90 -8.75
N ASP A 87 8.49 3.04 -8.12
CA ASP A 87 9.34 4.13 -8.63
C ASP A 87 10.40 4.52 -7.59
N SER A 88 11.46 5.20 -8.02
CA SER A 88 12.59 5.62 -7.19
C SER A 88 12.71 7.13 -7.02
N ASN A 89 11.74 7.90 -7.48
CA ASN A 89 11.75 9.36 -7.31
C ASN A 89 11.72 9.74 -5.82
N GLU A 90 12.70 10.51 -5.36
CA GLU A 90 12.81 10.84 -3.93
C GLU A 90 11.66 11.70 -3.40
N LYS A 91 10.96 12.44 -4.27
CA LYS A 91 9.77 13.22 -3.89
C LYS A 91 8.61 12.35 -3.38
N ILE A 92 8.64 11.05 -3.68
CA ILE A 92 7.67 10.11 -3.12
C ILE A 92 7.66 10.17 -1.60
N ASN A 93 8.84 10.27 -0.98
CA ASN A 93 8.98 10.21 0.46
C ASN A 93 8.28 11.39 1.15
N ASP A 94 8.49 12.61 0.66
CA ASP A 94 7.88 13.81 1.22
C ASP A 94 6.35 13.81 1.03
N ILE A 95 5.88 13.36 -0.14
CA ILE A 95 4.44 13.29 -0.41
C ILE A 95 3.77 12.21 0.45
N LEU A 96 4.35 11.00 0.50
CA LEU A 96 3.80 9.88 1.26
C LEU A 96 3.79 10.18 2.76
N HIS A 97 4.82 10.87 3.27
CA HIS A 97 4.90 11.26 4.68
C HIS A 97 3.75 12.21 5.05
N ASN A 98 3.57 13.28 4.28
CA ASN A 98 2.46 14.23 4.49
C ASN A 98 1.09 13.54 4.40
N LEU A 99 0.91 12.64 3.42
CA LEU A 99 -0.32 11.88 3.27
C LEU A 99 -0.59 10.99 4.50
N PHE A 100 0.38 10.17 4.92
CA PHE A 100 0.21 9.30 6.09
C PHE A 100 -0.01 10.08 7.39
N LEU A 101 0.61 11.26 7.54
CA LEU A 101 0.34 12.16 8.66
C LEU A 101 -1.08 12.73 8.62
N ASN A 102 -1.55 13.21 7.47
CA ASN A 102 -2.86 13.83 7.31
C ASN A 102 -4.02 12.87 7.59
N TYR A 103 -3.83 11.58 7.32
CA TYR A 103 -4.84 10.53 7.50
C TYR A 103 -4.57 9.64 8.72
N LYS A 104 -3.73 10.08 9.66
CA LYS A 104 -3.40 9.29 10.85
C LYS A 104 -4.60 9.19 11.81
N ILE A 105 -5.04 7.97 12.09
CA ILE A 105 -6.11 7.64 13.05
C ILE A 105 -5.78 6.29 13.73
N PRO A 106 -6.20 6.04 15.00
CA PRO A 106 -5.69 4.89 15.76
C PRO A 106 -5.89 3.50 15.14
N ASN A 107 -6.94 3.31 14.35
CA ASN A 107 -7.30 2.03 13.73
C ASN A 107 -6.94 1.95 12.23
N LEU A 108 -6.09 2.86 11.74
CA LEU A 108 -5.49 2.80 10.41
C LEU A 108 -3.97 2.72 10.53
N HIS A 109 -3.43 1.56 10.16
CA HIS A 109 -2.01 1.26 10.21
C HIS A 109 -1.37 1.35 8.83
N TYR A 110 -0.07 1.59 8.80
CA TYR A 110 0.68 1.74 7.56
C TYR A 110 1.81 0.72 7.48
N THR A 111 1.93 0.09 6.32
CA THR A 111 3.07 -0.76 6.00
C THR A 111 3.59 -0.46 4.61
N ILE A 112 4.90 -0.60 4.41
CA ILE A 112 5.53 -0.36 3.12
C ILE A 112 6.45 -1.49 2.72
N SER A 113 6.73 -1.57 1.43
CA SER A 113 7.80 -2.43 0.90
C SER A 113 8.34 -1.91 -0.43
N ALA A 114 9.42 -2.55 -0.87
CA ALA A 114 9.92 -2.46 -2.23
C ALA A 114 10.66 -3.75 -2.54
N GLN A 115 10.52 -4.30 -3.75
CA GLN A 115 11.31 -5.47 -4.13
C GLN A 115 12.79 -5.07 -4.29
N ASN A 116 13.72 -6.01 -4.09
CA ASN A 116 15.17 -5.77 -4.19
C ASN A 116 15.93 -6.86 -4.98
N GLU A 117 15.21 -7.76 -5.65
CA GLU A 117 15.84 -8.94 -6.29
C GLU A 117 16.62 -8.62 -7.57
N LYS A 118 16.19 -7.58 -8.30
CA LYS A 118 16.74 -7.24 -9.62
C LYS A 118 17.51 -5.93 -9.55
N TRP A 119 18.51 -5.76 -10.41
CA TRP A 119 19.39 -4.59 -10.39
C TRP A 119 18.63 -3.26 -10.52
N TYR A 120 17.56 -3.23 -11.33
CA TYR A 120 16.72 -2.04 -11.52
C TYR A 120 15.79 -1.76 -10.33
N HIS A 121 15.61 -2.73 -9.42
CA HIS A 121 14.86 -2.54 -8.18
C HIS A 121 15.68 -1.82 -7.09
N LYS A 122 17.01 -1.82 -7.19
CA LYS A 122 17.89 -1.28 -6.13
C LYS A 122 17.61 0.18 -5.79
N LYS A 123 17.31 1.00 -6.81
CA LYS A 123 17.02 2.43 -6.60
C LYS A 123 15.72 2.64 -5.82
N ARG A 124 14.63 1.98 -6.23
CA ARG A 124 13.34 2.07 -5.51
C ARG A 124 13.41 1.50 -4.10
N TYR A 125 14.15 0.41 -3.90
CA TYR A 125 14.41 -0.14 -2.57
C TYR A 125 15.15 0.86 -1.67
N LYS A 126 16.18 1.52 -2.20
CA LYS A 126 16.91 2.57 -1.46
C LYS A 126 15.98 3.74 -1.08
N THR A 127 15.13 4.19 -2.00
CA THR A 127 14.16 5.27 -1.74
C THR A 127 13.16 4.89 -0.65
N ALA A 128 12.56 3.69 -0.75
CA ALA A 128 11.64 3.16 0.25
C ALA A 128 12.30 2.95 1.61
N MET A 129 13.54 2.44 1.64
CA MET A 129 14.28 2.25 2.88
C MET A 129 14.61 3.58 3.56
N LYS A 130 14.94 4.63 2.79
CA LYS A 130 15.12 5.99 3.32
C LYS A 130 13.84 6.51 3.98
N PHE A 131 12.68 6.30 3.35
CA PHE A 131 11.39 6.65 3.97
C PHE A 131 11.17 5.87 5.27
N TYR A 132 11.31 4.55 5.21
CA TYR A 132 11.14 3.67 6.36
C TYR A 132 12.01 4.10 7.53
N THR A 133 13.33 4.22 7.33
CA THR A 133 14.26 4.58 8.40
C THR A 133 13.97 5.96 9.00
N ASN A 134 13.56 6.93 8.17
CA ASN A 134 13.30 8.29 8.64
C ASN A 134 12.01 8.42 9.46
N TYR A 135 10.96 7.66 9.11
CA TYR A 135 9.61 7.90 9.64
C TYR A 135 9.00 6.71 10.40
N LYS A 136 9.76 5.61 10.59
CA LYS A 136 9.28 4.39 11.26
C LYS A 136 8.60 4.68 12.60
N GLU A 137 9.27 5.42 13.47
CA GLU A 137 8.78 5.65 14.83
C GLU A 137 7.58 6.62 14.83
N GLU A 138 7.66 7.70 14.06
CA GLU A 138 6.61 8.72 13.97
C GLU A 138 5.29 8.15 13.43
N LEU A 139 5.38 7.35 12.37
CA LEU A 139 4.24 6.78 11.67
C LEU A 139 3.88 5.35 12.13
N GLN A 140 4.62 4.81 13.10
CA GLN A 140 4.50 3.42 13.56
C GLN A 140 4.54 2.41 12.40
N LEU A 141 5.40 2.66 11.42
CA LEU A 141 5.48 1.84 10.20
C LEU A 141 6.03 0.45 10.49
N ALA A 142 5.43 -0.55 9.86
CA ALA A 142 6.01 -1.87 9.74
C ALA A 142 6.54 -2.10 8.32
N TRP A 143 7.71 -2.74 8.19
CA TRP A 143 8.14 -3.27 6.89
C TRP A 143 7.44 -4.60 6.60
N LYS A 144 6.69 -4.68 5.49
CA LYS A 144 5.76 -5.80 5.23
C LYS A 144 6.42 -7.18 5.29
N THR A 145 7.57 -7.34 4.63
CA THR A 145 8.19 -8.66 4.43
C THR A 145 8.99 -9.17 5.62
N THR A 146 9.16 -8.36 6.68
CA THR A 146 9.96 -8.72 7.85
C THR A 146 9.13 -8.56 9.11
N GLU A 147 8.85 -7.34 9.52
CA GLU A 147 8.22 -7.04 10.81
C GLU A 147 6.75 -7.47 10.83
N LEU A 148 6.01 -7.10 9.79
CA LEU A 148 4.59 -7.43 9.71
C LEU A 148 4.38 -8.95 9.57
N ALA A 149 5.17 -9.60 8.72
CA ALA A 149 5.13 -11.06 8.54
C ALA A 149 5.59 -11.86 9.79
N GLN A 150 6.35 -11.24 10.69
CA GLN A 150 6.66 -11.87 11.99
C GLN A 150 5.46 -11.85 12.93
N GLN A 151 4.66 -10.78 12.89
CA GLN A 151 3.51 -10.58 13.79
C GLN A 151 2.22 -11.23 13.28
N TYR A 152 2.02 -11.25 11.95
CA TYR A 152 0.78 -11.70 11.32
C TYR A 152 1.01 -12.85 10.33
N GLU A 153 -0.01 -13.68 10.13
CA GLU A 153 -0.13 -14.52 8.95
C GLU A 153 -0.81 -13.70 7.83
N ILE A 154 -0.06 -13.33 6.80
CA ILE A 154 -0.59 -12.52 5.68
C ILE A 154 -1.13 -13.46 4.59
N LYS A 155 -2.45 -13.48 4.41
CA LYS A 155 -3.14 -14.23 3.36
C LYS A 155 -3.48 -13.31 2.21
N LYS A 156 -2.81 -13.51 1.07
CA LYS A 156 -3.08 -12.77 -0.17
C LYS A 156 -4.40 -13.22 -0.80
N VAL A 157 -5.17 -12.26 -1.31
CA VAL A 157 -6.38 -12.47 -2.11
C VAL A 157 -6.27 -11.61 -3.37
N ASP A 158 -6.52 -12.22 -4.53
CA ASP A 158 -6.65 -11.52 -5.80
C ASP A 158 -8.16 -11.41 -6.12
N LEU A 159 -8.72 -10.21 -6.02
CA LEU A 159 -10.16 -9.94 -6.25
C LEU A 159 -10.45 -9.36 -7.64
N PHE A 160 -9.39 -9.00 -8.38
CA PHE A 160 -9.49 -8.49 -9.73
C PHE A 160 -9.68 -9.64 -10.75
N PRO A 161 -10.31 -9.39 -11.91
CA PRO A 161 -10.48 -10.41 -12.95
C PRO A 161 -9.16 -11.01 -13.43
N GLU A 162 -9.12 -12.34 -13.64
CA GLU A 162 -7.93 -13.04 -14.17
C GLU A 162 -7.46 -12.52 -15.54
N SER A 163 -8.35 -11.87 -16.30
CA SER A 163 -8.07 -11.36 -17.66
C SER A 163 -7.12 -10.16 -17.74
N ILE A 164 -6.66 -9.61 -16.61
CA ILE A 164 -5.78 -8.43 -16.59
C ILE A 164 -4.33 -8.77 -17.01
N TRP A 165 -3.98 -10.06 -17.13
CA TRP A 165 -2.62 -10.55 -17.36
C TRP A 165 -2.35 -11.27 -18.70
N HIS A 166 -2.79 -10.70 -19.83
CA HIS A 166 -2.37 -11.16 -21.17
C HIS A 166 -1.45 -10.18 -21.93
N PHE A 167 -0.57 -9.45 -21.22
CA PHE A 167 0.48 -8.63 -21.86
C PHE A 167 1.81 -8.73 -21.12
#